data_AF-A0ABD0XJB3-F1
#
_entry.id   AF-A0ABD0XJB3-F1
#
_cell.length_a   1.000
_cell.length_b   1.000
_cell.length_c   1.000
_cell.angle_alpha   90.00
_cell.angle_beta   90.00
_cell.angle_gamma   90.00
#
_symmetry.space_group_name_H-M   'P 1'
#
loop_
_entity.id
_entity.type
_entity.pdbx_description
1 polymer ?
#
loop_
_entity_poly.entity_id
_entity_poly.type
_entity_poly.pdbx_seq_one_letter_code
_entity_poly.pdbx_strand_id
1 'polypeptide(L)'
;MSQNDSKPSPSGNRRKPSVSTEALQGMCPQQRSRYLAYEEPAKEVKSYMSMSRQRLSAWQPAGAGGKRQTPVGRHHSCETDKEEKRKQEKRGQKEARHRLRKIRLQYQSMRNEEIKLMISGQSNALDAIRLERLLPSEESKTPTADCLSERERKRVEEILEDEDGLTLYRT
;
A
#
# COMPACT_ATOMS: atom_id res chain seq x y z
N MET A 1 -70.21 6.21 -13.25
CA MET A 1 -69.58 4.99 -13.83
C MET A 1 -69.87 5.04 -15.32
N SER A 2 -68.96 5.02 -16.28
CA SER A 2 -67.53 4.69 -16.32
C SER A 2 -66.86 5.63 -17.35
N GLN A 3 -65.74 6.24 -16.97
CA GLN A 3 -64.84 6.85 -17.93
C GLN A 3 -64.03 5.72 -18.59
N ASN A 4 -64.12 5.62 -19.91
CA ASN A 4 -63.30 4.68 -20.69
C ASN A 4 -61.95 5.34 -20.99
N ASP A 5 -60.95 5.05 -20.17
CA ASP A 5 -59.56 5.42 -20.41
C ASP A 5 -58.99 4.62 -21.59
N SER A 6 -59.00 5.22 -22.78
CA SER A 6 -58.19 4.78 -23.91
C SER A 6 -56.72 5.12 -23.64
N LYS A 7 -56.00 4.13 -23.10
CA LYS A 7 -54.54 4.19 -22.91
C LYS A 7 -53.84 4.35 -24.27
N PRO A 8 -52.87 5.26 -24.43
CA PRO A 8 -52.09 5.37 -25.66
C PRO A 8 -51.12 4.18 -25.77
N SER A 9 -51.15 3.51 -26.93
CA SER A 9 -50.23 2.45 -27.30
C SER A 9 -48.77 2.93 -27.29
N PRO A 10 -47.79 2.11 -26.86
CA PRO A 10 -46.39 2.46 -26.95
C PRO A 10 -45.99 2.55 -28.43
N SER A 11 -45.48 3.70 -28.83
CA SER A 11 -45.03 3.98 -30.19
C SER A 11 -44.12 2.87 -30.70
N GLY A 12 -44.61 2.09 -31.66
CA GLY A 12 -43.83 1.06 -32.34
C GLY A 12 -42.56 1.67 -32.92
N ASN A 13 -41.45 0.92 -32.82
CA ASN A 13 -40.15 1.21 -33.41
C ASN A 13 -40.29 1.53 -34.91
N ARG A 14 -40.47 2.80 -35.27
CA ARG A 14 -40.20 3.27 -36.63
C ARG A 14 -38.69 3.25 -36.79
N ARG A 15 -38.17 2.17 -37.38
CA ARG A 15 -36.84 2.20 -37.99
C ARG A 15 -36.87 3.31 -39.03
N LYS A 16 -36.23 4.44 -38.72
CA LYS A 16 -36.07 5.54 -39.68
C LYS A 16 -35.26 4.99 -40.86
N PRO A 17 -35.65 5.29 -42.12
CA PRO A 17 -34.83 4.90 -43.26
C PRO A 17 -33.46 5.57 -43.14
N SER A 18 -32.40 4.77 -43.31
CA SER A 18 -31.02 5.28 -43.33
C SER A 18 -30.88 6.25 -44.49
N VAL A 19 -30.36 7.45 -44.22
CA VAL A 19 -30.12 8.48 -45.24
C VAL A 19 -29.02 7.97 -46.18
N SER A 20 -29.21 8.12 -47.50
CA SER A 20 -28.20 7.71 -48.48
C SER A 20 -26.90 8.51 -48.29
N THR A 21 -25.77 7.90 -48.67
CA THR A 21 -24.44 8.52 -48.53
C THR A 21 -24.34 9.84 -49.28
N GLU A 22 -24.99 9.97 -50.42
CA GLU A 22 -25.08 11.19 -51.22
C GLU A 22 -25.84 12.30 -50.49
N ALA A 23 -26.96 11.96 -49.85
CA ALA A 23 -27.73 12.91 -49.05
C ALA A 23 -26.98 13.38 -47.79
N LEU A 24 -26.09 12.54 -47.23
CA LEU A 24 -25.20 12.94 -46.11
C LEU A 24 -24.09 13.89 -46.53
N GLN A 25 -23.61 13.79 -47.77
CA GLN A 25 -22.61 14.71 -48.31
C GLN A 25 -23.21 16.09 -48.64
N GLY A 26 -24.49 16.14 -48.99
CA GLY A 26 -25.23 17.39 -49.21
C GLY A 26 -25.62 18.15 -47.94
N MET A 27 -25.53 17.54 -46.75
CA MET A 27 -25.85 18.19 -45.48
C MET A 27 -24.73 19.13 -45.01
N CYS A 28 -25.10 20.15 -44.22
CA CYS A 28 -24.08 20.96 -43.56
C CYS A 28 -23.29 20.12 -42.53
N PRO A 29 -22.02 20.46 -42.24
CA PRO A 29 -21.17 19.65 -41.35
C PRO A 29 -21.78 19.38 -39.96
N GLN A 30 -22.53 20.34 -39.41
CA GLN A 30 -23.21 20.24 -38.11
C GLN A 30 -24.42 19.30 -38.16
N GLN A 31 -25.15 19.25 -39.26
CA GLN A 31 -26.27 18.32 -39.46
C GLN A 31 -25.73 16.90 -39.69
N ARG A 32 -24.69 16.76 -40.50
CA ARG A 32 -24.00 15.49 -40.74
C ARG A 32 -23.43 14.90 -39.44
N SER A 33 -22.79 15.72 -38.61
CA SER A 33 -22.25 15.25 -37.33
C SER A 33 -23.34 14.81 -36.36
N ARG A 34 -24.44 15.58 -36.27
CA ARG A 34 -25.62 15.19 -35.47
C ARG A 34 -26.21 13.88 -35.96
N TYR A 35 -26.34 13.68 -37.27
CA TYR A 35 -26.87 12.43 -37.82
C TYR A 35 -25.96 11.23 -37.50
N LEU A 36 -24.66 11.34 -37.81
CA LEU A 36 -23.69 10.25 -37.58
C LEU A 36 -23.56 9.87 -36.10
N ALA A 37 -23.82 10.81 -35.17
CA ALA A 37 -23.77 10.53 -33.73
C ALA A 37 -24.86 9.55 -33.25
N TYR A 38 -25.99 9.46 -33.96
CA TYR A 38 -27.11 8.57 -33.63
C TYR A 38 -27.27 7.39 -34.58
N GLU A 39 -26.51 7.36 -35.68
CA GLU A 39 -26.46 6.22 -36.59
C GLU A 39 -25.65 5.08 -35.97
N GLU A 40 -26.11 3.85 -36.18
CA GLU A 40 -25.38 2.70 -35.69
C GLU A 40 -24.10 2.50 -36.52
N PRO A 41 -22.93 2.30 -35.88
CA PRO A 41 -21.69 2.08 -36.60
C PRO A 41 -21.74 0.77 -37.42
N ALA A 42 -20.96 0.73 -38.49
CA ALA A 42 -20.82 -0.45 -39.34
C ALA A 42 -20.40 -1.70 -38.53
N LYS A 43 -20.74 -2.89 -39.01
CA LYS A 43 -20.51 -4.17 -38.32
C LYS A 43 -19.03 -4.38 -37.96
N GLU A 44 -18.12 -4.00 -38.84
CA GLU A 44 -16.66 -4.08 -38.61
C GLU A 44 -16.22 -3.15 -37.49
N VAL A 45 -16.71 -1.91 -37.47
CA VAL A 45 -16.43 -0.93 -36.40
C VAL A 45 -16.95 -1.42 -35.05
N LYS A 46 -18.14 -2.03 -35.02
CA LYS A 46 -18.68 -2.66 -33.81
C LYS A 46 -17.76 -3.79 -33.29
N SER A 47 -17.15 -4.56 -34.19
CA SER A 47 -16.15 -5.59 -33.84
C SER A 47 -14.89 -4.97 -33.23
N TYR A 48 -14.32 -3.93 -33.84
CA TYR A 48 -13.16 -3.24 -33.26
C TYR A 48 -13.46 -2.56 -31.92
N MET A 49 -14.67 -2.02 -31.76
CA MET A 49 -15.14 -1.44 -30.49
C MET A 49 -15.28 -2.50 -29.40
N SER A 50 -15.80 -3.69 -29.72
CA SER A 50 -15.93 -4.78 -28.75
C SER A 50 -14.57 -5.33 -28.34
N MET A 51 -13.65 -5.57 -29.29
CA MET A 51 -12.28 -5.98 -29.00
C MET A 51 -11.55 -4.94 -28.14
N SER A 52 -11.73 -3.66 -28.42
CA SER A 52 -11.14 -2.59 -27.61
C SER A 52 -11.69 -2.55 -26.19
N ARG A 53 -13.01 -2.71 -26.02
CA ARG A 53 -13.63 -2.83 -24.69
C ARG A 53 -13.16 -4.06 -23.93
N GLN A 54 -13.01 -5.20 -24.62
CA GLN A 54 -12.50 -6.43 -24.03
C GLN A 54 -11.07 -6.25 -23.51
N ARG A 55 -10.20 -5.62 -24.30
CA ARG A 55 -8.85 -5.25 -23.86
C ARG A 55 -8.91 -4.37 -22.61
N LEU A 56 -9.70 -3.29 -22.62
CA LEU A 56 -9.83 -2.43 -21.45
C LEU A 56 -10.38 -3.16 -20.21
N SER A 57 -11.30 -4.10 -20.39
CA SER A 57 -11.82 -4.92 -19.29
C SER A 57 -10.79 -5.89 -18.72
N ALA A 58 -9.89 -6.43 -19.55
CA ALA A 58 -8.79 -7.28 -19.09
C ALA A 58 -7.76 -6.51 -18.25
N TRP A 59 -7.67 -5.19 -18.44
CA TRP A 59 -6.80 -4.30 -17.68
C TRP A 59 -7.49 -3.75 -16.42
N GLN A 60 -8.81 -3.95 -16.27
CA GLN A 60 -9.48 -3.59 -15.02
C GLN A 60 -9.18 -4.65 -13.95
N PRO A 61 -8.73 -4.25 -12.75
CA PRO A 61 -8.64 -5.17 -11.64
C PRO A 61 -10.05 -5.69 -11.29
N ALA A 62 -10.17 -6.96 -10.93
CA ALA A 62 -11.44 -7.66 -10.67
C ALA A 62 -12.35 -6.99 -9.60
N GLY A 63 -11.87 -5.97 -8.88
CA GLY A 63 -12.64 -5.16 -7.93
C GLY A 63 -13.17 -3.81 -8.47
N ALA A 64 -12.94 -3.47 -9.75
CA ALA A 64 -13.38 -2.19 -10.34
C ALA A 64 -14.75 -2.25 -11.07
N GLY A 65 -15.45 -3.38 -10.98
CA GLY A 65 -16.76 -3.60 -11.59
C GLY A 65 -17.88 -2.85 -10.88
N GLY A 66 -17.94 -1.52 -11.00
CA GLY A 66 -19.06 -0.76 -10.44
C GLY A 66 -18.84 0.74 -10.23
N LYS A 67 -18.12 1.45 -11.10
CA LYS A 67 -18.11 2.93 -11.07
C LYS A 67 -18.46 3.49 -12.45
N ARG A 68 -19.73 3.39 -12.82
CA ARG A 68 -20.30 4.35 -13.78
C ARG A 68 -20.34 5.69 -13.03
N GLN A 69 -19.39 6.56 -13.34
CA GLN A 69 -19.28 7.87 -12.73
C GLN A 69 -20.54 8.67 -13.09
N THR A 70 -21.41 8.89 -12.10
CA THR A 70 -22.36 10.00 -12.13
C THR A 70 -21.59 11.28 -11.84
N PRO A 71 -21.88 12.40 -12.53
CA PRO A 71 -21.20 13.66 -12.30
C PRO A 71 -21.88 14.40 -11.14
N VAL A 72 -21.88 13.83 -9.93
CA VAL A 72 -22.22 14.57 -8.70
C VAL A 72 -21.39 13.99 -7.55
N GLY A 73 -20.68 14.88 -6.85
CA GLY A 73 -19.61 14.54 -5.93
C GLY A 73 -19.99 13.60 -4.79
N ARG A 74 -19.10 12.65 -4.52
CA ARG A 74 -18.65 12.33 -3.16
C ARG A 74 -17.39 11.50 -3.25
N HIS A 75 -16.28 12.10 -2.81
CA HIS A 75 -15.07 11.38 -2.50
C HIS A 75 -15.32 10.57 -1.21
N HIS A 76 -16.06 9.47 -1.30
CA HIS A 76 -16.05 8.43 -0.26
C HIS A 76 -14.79 7.58 -0.51
N SER A 77 -13.62 8.15 -0.18
CA SER A 77 -12.48 7.31 0.15
C SER A 77 -12.86 6.61 1.44
N CYS A 78 -13.19 5.33 1.35
CA CYS A 78 -13.54 4.53 2.50
C CYS A 78 -12.41 4.64 3.53
N GLU A 79 -12.70 4.94 4.79
CA GLU A 79 -11.67 5.04 5.85
C GLU A 79 -10.83 3.75 5.91
N THR A 80 -11.40 2.62 5.51
CA THR A 80 -10.73 1.33 5.34
C THR A 80 -9.55 1.40 4.36
N ASP A 81 -9.67 2.11 3.24
CA ASP A 81 -8.61 2.20 2.22
C ASP A 81 -7.41 3.01 2.74
N LYS A 82 -7.67 4.02 3.58
CA LYS A 82 -6.61 4.80 4.24
C LYS A 82 -5.95 3.99 5.34
N GLU A 83 -6.73 3.22 6.09
CA GLU A 83 -6.20 2.37 7.16
C GLU A 83 -5.35 1.22 6.60
N GLU A 84 -5.75 0.60 5.50
CA GLU A 84 -4.98 -0.42 4.80
C GLU A 84 -3.66 0.13 4.26
N LYS A 85 -3.66 1.33 3.67
CA LYS A 85 -2.42 2.01 3.25
C LYS A 85 -1.48 2.26 4.43
N ARG A 86 -2.00 2.77 5.55
CA ARG A 86 -1.22 2.96 6.80
C ARG A 86 -0.67 1.63 7.32
N LYS A 87 -1.44 0.54 7.26
CA LYS A 87 -0.99 -0.81 7.65
C LYS A 87 0.12 -1.30 6.73
N GLN A 88 -0.01 -1.09 5.43
CA GLN A 88 1.00 -1.44 4.43
C GLN A 88 2.30 -0.64 4.61
N GLU A 89 2.21 0.66 4.83
CA GLU A 89 3.36 1.52 5.13
C GLU A 89 4.08 1.08 6.41
N LYS A 90 3.33 0.81 7.49
CA LYS A 90 3.89 0.26 8.74
C LYS A 90 4.58 -1.08 8.52
N ARG A 91 4.02 -1.95 7.67
CA ARG A 91 4.64 -3.22 7.30
C ARG A 91 5.94 -3.00 6.54
N GLY A 92 5.95 -2.11 5.56
CA GLY A 92 7.16 -1.74 4.80
C GLY A 92 8.25 -1.15 5.70
N GLN A 93 7.89 -0.28 6.65
CA GLN A 93 8.83 0.27 7.62
C GLN A 93 9.43 -0.82 8.52
N LYS A 94 8.60 -1.75 9.03
CA LYS A 94 9.08 -2.89 9.82
C LYS A 94 10.04 -3.78 9.02
N GLU A 95 9.72 -4.05 7.76
CA GLU A 95 10.55 -4.84 6.87
C GLU A 95 11.89 -4.15 6.57
N ALA A 96 11.88 -2.85 6.28
CA ALA A 96 13.11 -2.08 6.07
C ALA A 96 14.01 -2.09 7.32
N ARG A 97 13.43 -1.89 8.51
CA ARG A 97 14.15 -2.00 9.78
C ARG A 97 14.71 -3.40 10.00
N HIS A 98 13.93 -4.43 9.67
CA HIS A 98 14.37 -5.82 9.76
C HIS A 98 15.56 -6.10 8.82
N ARG A 99 15.50 -5.64 7.56
CA ARG A 99 16.62 -5.75 6.61
C ARG A 99 17.87 -5.05 7.12
N LEU A 100 17.74 -3.81 7.62
CA LEU A 100 18.86 -3.07 8.23
C LEU A 100 19.45 -3.79 9.44
N ARG A 101 18.59 -4.33 10.32
CA ARG A 101 19.03 -5.12 11.48
C ARG A 101 19.81 -6.36 11.03
N LYS A 102 19.30 -7.09 10.03
CA LYS A 102 19.98 -8.26 9.48
C LYS A 102 21.37 -7.91 8.94
N ILE A 103 21.49 -6.84 8.16
CA ILE A 103 22.78 -6.35 7.64
C ILE A 103 23.73 -5.99 8.78
N ARG A 104 23.25 -5.26 9.81
CA ARG A 104 24.07 -4.91 10.98
C ARG A 104 24.58 -6.13 11.73
N LEU A 105 23.71 -7.13 11.94
CA LEU A 105 24.09 -8.39 12.60
C LEU A 105 25.12 -9.17 11.76
N GLN A 106 24.92 -9.24 10.45
CA GLN A 106 25.88 -9.88 9.54
C GLN A 106 27.24 -9.18 9.57
N TYR A 107 27.26 -7.85 9.50
CA TYR A 107 28.48 -7.06 9.61
C TYR A 107 29.20 -7.30 10.93
N GLN A 108 28.46 -7.30 12.05
CA GLN A 108 29.04 -7.60 13.36
C GLN A 108 29.61 -9.01 13.43
N SER A 109 28.91 -10.02 12.90
CA SER A 109 29.43 -11.40 12.83
C SER A 109 30.72 -11.48 12.04
N MET A 110 30.73 -10.94 10.82
CA MET A 110 31.90 -10.95 9.94
C MET A 110 33.09 -10.22 10.56
N ARG A 111 32.85 -9.03 11.15
CA ARG A 111 33.90 -8.26 11.83
C ARG A 111 34.49 -9.05 13.00
N ASN A 112 33.65 -9.74 13.78
CA ASN A 112 34.10 -10.56 14.91
C ASN A 112 34.90 -11.77 14.43
N GLU A 113 34.50 -12.40 13.33
CA GLU A 113 35.25 -13.49 12.70
C GLU A 113 36.61 -13.02 12.18
N GLU A 114 36.66 -11.86 11.52
CA GLU A 114 37.89 -11.25 11.03
C GLU A 114 38.86 -10.90 12.17
N ILE A 115 38.36 -10.29 13.25
CA ILE A 115 39.14 -10.00 14.45
C ILE A 115 39.73 -11.29 15.05
N LYS A 116 38.94 -12.35 15.18
CA LYS A 116 39.41 -13.64 15.69
C LYS A 116 40.54 -14.20 14.81
N LEU A 117 40.38 -14.13 13.49
CA LEU A 117 41.40 -14.55 12.55
C LEU A 117 42.67 -13.72 12.70
N MET A 118 42.56 -12.39 12.79
CA MET A 118 43.71 -11.50 13.02
C MET A 118 44.47 -11.84 14.30
N ILE A 119 43.78 -12.09 15.41
CA ILE A 119 44.40 -12.47 16.69
C ILE A 119 45.07 -13.84 16.57
N SER A 120 44.38 -14.82 15.95
CA SER A 120 44.91 -16.17 15.77
C SER A 120 46.11 -16.24 14.83
N GLY A 121 46.20 -15.30 13.88
CA GLY A 121 47.27 -15.23 12.89
C GLY A 121 48.52 -14.49 13.37
N GLN A 122 48.54 -13.98 14.60
CA GLN A 122 49.74 -13.37 15.16
C GLN A 122 50.83 -14.42 15.40
N SER A 123 52.07 -14.08 15.09
CA SER A 123 53.22 -14.98 15.27
C SER A 123 53.61 -15.20 16.73
N ASN A 124 53.24 -14.28 17.62
CA ASN A 124 53.58 -14.32 19.04
C ASN A 124 52.34 -14.12 19.90
N ALA A 125 52.24 -14.88 21.00
CA ALA A 125 51.13 -14.81 21.95
C ALA A 125 51.04 -13.43 22.63
N LEU A 126 52.18 -12.78 22.91
CA LEU A 126 52.19 -11.44 23.50
C LEU A 126 51.58 -10.40 22.55
N ASP A 127 51.84 -10.53 21.25
CA ASP A 127 51.30 -9.63 20.24
C ASP A 127 49.80 -9.86 20.04
N ALA A 128 49.34 -11.12 20.10
CA ALA A 128 47.92 -11.46 20.11
C ALA A 128 47.17 -10.81 21.29
N ILE A 129 47.71 -10.93 22.51
CA ILE A 129 47.12 -10.34 23.73
C ILE A 129 47.13 -8.81 23.63
N ARG A 130 48.21 -8.22 23.11
CA ARG A 130 48.31 -6.77 22.92
C ARG A 130 47.28 -6.28 21.92
N LEU A 131 47.10 -7.00 20.81
CA LEU A 131 46.10 -6.69 19.80
C LEU A 131 44.69 -6.77 20.38
N GLU A 132 44.37 -7.85 21.10
CA GLU A 132 43.07 -8.02 21.78
C GLU A 132 42.75 -6.84 22.70
N ARG A 133 43.73 -6.37 23.47
CA ARG A 133 43.56 -5.26 24.41
C ARG A 133 43.40 -3.89 23.75
N LEU A 134 43.84 -3.72 22.50
CA LEU A 134 43.64 -2.49 21.72
C LEU A 134 42.26 -2.43 21.07
N LEU A 135 41.55 -3.56 20.99
CA LEU A 135 40.20 -3.59 20.45
C LEU A 135 39.21 -3.05 21.48
N PRO A 136 38.13 -2.39 21.03
CA PRO A 136 37.03 -2.04 21.92
C PRO A 136 36.53 -3.30 22.64
N SER A 137 36.49 -3.27 23.97
CA SER A 137 35.84 -4.33 24.74
C SER A 137 34.37 -4.31 24.37
N GLU A 138 33.89 -5.37 23.73
CA GLU A 138 32.46 -5.59 23.55
C GLU A 138 31.92 -5.94 24.94
N GLU A 139 31.60 -4.91 25.74
CA GLU A 139 30.89 -5.10 27.00
C GLU A 139 29.62 -5.89 26.66
N SER A 140 29.55 -7.14 27.14
CA SER A 140 28.32 -7.87 27.09
C SER A 140 27.34 -7.03 27.89
N LYS A 141 26.40 -6.39 27.18
CA LYS A 141 25.23 -5.77 27.79
C LYS A 141 24.37 -6.90 28.32
N THR A 142 24.86 -7.61 29.33
CA THR A 142 24.02 -8.37 30.21
C THR A 142 23.07 -7.32 30.77
N PRO A 143 21.76 -7.43 30.51
CA PRO A 143 20.84 -6.58 31.24
C PRO A 143 21.11 -6.89 32.70
N THR A 144 21.60 -5.92 33.45
CA THR A 144 21.61 -5.99 34.91
C THR A 144 20.15 -6.10 35.30
N ALA A 145 19.69 -7.33 35.47
CA ALA A 145 18.36 -7.61 35.96
C ALA A 145 18.26 -6.92 37.31
N ASP A 146 17.16 -6.22 37.55
CA ASP A 146 16.94 -5.66 38.86
C ASP A 146 16.93 -6.82 39.88
N CYS A 147 17.84 -6.73 40.85
CA CYS A 147 18.02 -7.76 41.86
C CYS A 147 17.08 -7.54 43.05
N LEU A 148 16.34 -6.42 43.09
CA LEU A 148 15.43 -6.11 44.18
C LEU A 148 14.09 -6.82 43.97
N SER A 149 13.68 -7.59 44.97
CA SER A 149 12.30 -8.04 45.07
C SER A 149 11.35 -6.85 45.35
N GLU A 150 10.06 -6.98 45.00
CA GLU A 150 9.09 -5.89 45.21
C GLU A 150 9.04 -5.38 46.65
N ARG A 151 9.29 -6.24 47.64
CA ARG A 151 9.34 -5.86 49.06
C ARG A 151 10.59 -5.08 49.41
N GLU A 152 11.74 -5.49 48.89
CA GLU A 152 13.00 -4.77 49.09
C GLU A 152 12.96 -3.42 48.39
N ARG A 153 12.33 -3.34 47.21
CA ARG A 153 12.13 -2.09 46.49
C ARG A 153 11.27 -1.11 47.28
N LYS A 154 10.11 -1.55 47.78
CA LYS A 154 9.24 -0.72 48.64
C LYS A 154 9.98 -0.21 49.88
N ARG A 155 10.79 -1.06 50.51
CA ARG A 155 11.59 -0.66 51.67
C ARG A 155 12.65 0.37 51.31
N VAL A 156 13.28 0.24 50.15
CA VAL A 156 14.26 1.22 49.67
C VAL A 156 13.59 2.55 49.33
N GLU A 157 12.43 2.52 48.67
CA GLU A 157 11.62 3.71 48.35
C GLU A 157 11.17 4.44 49.61
N GLU A 158 10.72 3.70 50.62
CA GLU A 158 10.36 4.24 51.95
C GLU A 158 11.56 4.90 52.65
N ILE A 159 12.75 4.29 52.59
CA ILE A 159 13.99 4.86 53.16
C ILE A 159 14.43 6.12 52.41
N LEU A 160 14.21 6.16 51.09
CA LEU A 160 14.59 7.27 50.22
C LEU A 160 13.55 8.39 50.16
N GLU A 161 12.40 8.22 50.82
CA GLU A 161 11.25 9.13 50.74
C GLU A 161 10.82 9.42 49.29
N ASP A 162 11.06 8.47 48.38
CA ASP A 162 10.75 8.60 46.94
C ASP A 162 9.34 8.09 46.65
N GLU A 163 8.34 8.75 47.27
CA GLU A 163 6.91 8.44 47.10
C GLU A 163 6.45 8.55 45.64
N ASP A 164 7.07 9.45 44.88
CA ASP A 164 6.77 9.69 43.47
C ASP A 164 7.53 8.73 42.53
N GLY A 165 8.48 7.95 43.07
CA GLY A 165 9.33 6.99 42.36
C GLY A 165 10.06 7.63 41.17
N LEU A 166 10.63 8.81 41.39
CA LEU A 166 11.32 9.63 40.39
C LEU A 166 12.81 9.30 40.29
N THR A 167 13.39 8.69 41.31
CA THR A 167 14.84 8.42 41.39
C THR A 167 15.22 7.04 40.84
N LEU A 168 14.28 6.08 40.83
CA LEU A 168 14.53 4.72 40.35
C LEU A 168 13.98 4.52 38.92
N TYR A 169 14.86 4.16 37.99
CA TYR A 169 14.47 3.77 36.63
C TYR A 169 13.65 2.48 36.68
N ARG A 170 12.35 2.59 36.40
CA ARG A 170 11.42 1.46 36.33
C ARG A 170 11.67 0.70 35.03
N THR A 171 12.20 -0.51 35.11
CA THR A 171 12.23 -1.48 34.00
C THR A 171 11.37 -2.68 34.32
#